data_AF-A0A962IXD9-F1
#
_entry.id   AF-A0A962IXD9-F1
#
_cell.length_a   1.000
_cell.length_b   1.000
_cell.length_c   1.000
_cell.angle_alpha   90.00
_cell.angle_beta   90.00
_cell.angle_gamma   90.00
#
_symmetry.space_group_name_H-M   'P 1'
#
loop_
_entity.id
_entity.type
_entity.pdbx_description
1 polymer ?
#
loop_
_entity_poly.entity_id
_entity_poly.type
_entity_poly.pdbx_seq_one_letter_code
_entity_poly.pdbx_strand_id
1 'polypeptide(L)'
;MRIGILLAVMVLFSWTGMTYFMRTETYKEKARDYTAAARIIGASDSRIIFRHILPNVMSTLVTFMPFTIVSAVTAITALDFLGFGLPAPTPSLGELLKQGTANLRTAPWIVTSAFLTLVLLLTLVTFIGEAVRESFDPKKFTVYK
;
A
#
# COMPACT_ATOMS: atom_id res chain seq x y z
N MET A 1 22.54 -13.04 2.26
CA MET A 1 22.34 -13.17 0.80
C MET A 1 21.00 -13.83 0.41
N ARG A 2 20.45 -14.80 1.18
CA ARG A 2 19.15 -15.45 0.84
C ARG A 2 17.91 -14.55 1.05
N ILE A 3 17.89 -13.73 2.11
CA ILE A 3 16.74 -12.85 2.44
C ILE A 3 16.51 -11.75 1.39
N GLY A 4 17.58 -11.14 0.86
CA GLY A 4 17.45 -10.10 -0.16
C GLY A 4 16.75 -10.58 -1.43
N ILE A 5 16.89 -11.87 -1.76
CA ILE A 5 16.20 -12.49 -2.90
C ILE A 5 14.70 -12.65 -2.60
N LEU A 6 14.32 -13.09 -1.39
CA LEU A 6 12.91 -13.20 -1.01
C LEU A 6 12.24 -11.82 -0.99
N LEU A 7 12.90 -10.82 -0.41
CA LEU A 7 12.43 -9.43 -0.42
C LEU A 7 12.26 -8.91 -1.85
N ALA A 8 13.26 -9.14 -2.72
CA ALA A 8 13.20 -8.75 -4.13
C ALA A 8 12.02 -9.43 -4.84
N VAL A 9 11.81 -10.73 -4.63
CA VAL A 9 10.67 -11.47 -5.18
C VAL A 9 9.35 -10.87 -4.69
N MET A 10 9.18 -10.62 -3.40
CA MET A 10 7.94 -10.02 -2.88
C MET A 10 7.65 -8.65 -3.51
N VAL A 11 8.65 -7.78 -3.62
CA VAL A 11 8.50 -6.48 -4.27
C VAL A 11 8.17 -6.64 -5.76
N LEU A 12 8.84 -7.56 -6.45
CA LEU A 12 8.63 -7.87 -7.86
C LEU A 12 7.28 -8.49 -8.20
N PHE A 13 6.57 -9.09 -7.23
CA PHE A 13 5.25 -9.66 -7.47
C PHE A 13 4.10 -8.83 -6.87
N SER A 14 4.38 -7.97 -5.89
CA SER A 14 3.37 -7.14 -5.20
C SER A 14 2.58 -6.21 -6.16
N TRP A 15 3.23 -5.67 -7.20
CA TRP A 15 2.58 -4.76 -8.16
C TRP A 15 1.63 -5.45 -9.16
N THR A 16 1.72 -6.78 -9.31
CA THR A 16 0.96 -7.51 -10.35
C THR A 16 -0.55 -7.40 -10.15
N GLY A 17 -1.05 -7.57 -8.91
CA GLY A 17 -2.47 -7.42 -8.61
C GLY A 17 -2.99 -6.02 -8.91
N MET A 18 -2.16 -4.99 -8.63
CA MET A 18 -2.51 -3.60 -8.86
C MET A 18 -2.73 -3.27 -10.34
N THR A 19 -2.05 -3.97 -11.26
CA THR A 19 -2.23 -3.76 -12.71
C THR A 19 -3.65 -4.04 -13.18
N TYR A 20 -4.31 -5.07 -12.65
CA TYR A 20 -5.68 -5.44 -13.02
C TYR A 20 -6.69 -4.39 -12.57
N PHE A 21 -6.51 -3.85 -11.35
CA PHE A 21 -7.32 -2.75 -10.86
C PHE A 21 -7.15 -1.50 -11.72
N MET A 22 -5.91 -1.15 -12.05
CA MET A 22 -5.61 0.01 -12.90
C MET A 22 -6.15 -0.10 -14.30
N ARG A 23 -6.07 -1.28 -14.91
CA ARG A 23 -6.66 -1.53 -16.22
C ARG A 23 -8.18 -1.34 -16.19
N THR A 24 -8.84 -1.83 -15.14
CA THR A 24 -10.29 -1.71 -14.96
C THR A 24 -10.72 -0.25 -14.81
N GLU A 25 -10.06 0.51 -13.93
CA GLU A 25 -10.35 1.94 -13.76
C GLU A 25 -10.03 2.75 -15.02
N THR A 26 -8.96 2.42 -15.73
CA THR A 26 -8.62 3.08 -17.00
C THR A 26 -9.71 2.86 -18.05
N TYR A 27 -10.25 1.64 -18.17
CA TYR A 27 -11.35 1.38 -19.11
C TYR A 27 -12.64 2.09 -18.70
N LYS A 28 -12.92 2.16 -17.39
CA LYS A 28 -14.07 2.89 -16.86
C LYS A 28 -13.96 4.39 -17.13
N GLU A 29 -12.80 5.00 -16.90
CA GLU A 29 -12.56 6.42 -17.20
C GLU A 29 -12.55 6.70 -18.70
N LYS A 30 -12.00 5.78 -19.52
CA LYS A 30 -12.07 5.88 -20.98
C LYS A 30 -13.52 5.93 -21.50
N ALA A 31 -14.45 5.22 -20.86
CA ALA A 31 -15.86 5.15 -21.26
C ALA A 31 -16.73 6.33 -20.80
N ARG A 32 -16.15 7.36 -20.14
CA ARG A 32 -16.90 8.53 -19.64
C ARG A 32 -17.20 9.55 -20.73
N ASP A 33 -18.32 10.26 -20.62
CA ASP A 33 -18.75 11.26 -21.61
C ASP A 33 -17.74 12.40 -21.82
N TYR A 34 -16.98 12.77 -20.79
CA TYR A 34 -15.96 13.82 -20.91
C TYR A 34 -14.81 13.41 -21.86
N THR A 35 -14.50 12.12 -22.00
CA THR A 35 -13.48 11.66 -22.96
C THR A 35 -13.98 11.75 -24.38
N ALA A 36 -15.27 11.41 -24.60
CA ALA A 36 -15.94 11.55 -25.89
C ALA A 36 -16.03 13.04 -26.30
N ALA A 37 -16.42 13.92 -25.37
CA ALA A 37 -16.46 15.36 -25.61
C ALA A 37 -15.07 15.94 -25.92
N ALA A 38 -14.03 15.56 -25.17
CA ALA A 38 -12.65 16.01 -25.43
C ALA A 38 -12.17 15.60 -26.83
N ARG A 39 -12.54 14.40 -27.29
CA ARG A 39 -12.22 13.93 -28.64
C ARG A 39 -12.96 14.72 -29.73
N ILE A 40 -14.23 15.07 -29.52
CA ILE A 40 -15.01 15.90 -30.48
C ILE A 40 -14.41 17.30 -30.61
N ILE A 41 -13.87 17.86 -29.53
CA ILE A 41 -13.18 19.17 -29.51
C ILE A 41 -11.78 19.09 -30.17
N GLY A 42 -11.36 17.91 -30.63
CA GLY A 42 -10.09 17.71 -31.33
C GLY A 42 -8.87 17.49 -30.43
N ALA A 43 -9.08 17.08 -29.16
CA ALA A 43 -7.96 16.71 -28.29
C ALA A 43 -7.27 15.43 -28.80
N SER A 44 -5.93 15.43 -28.81
CA SER A 44 -5.15 14.23 -29.12
C SER A 44 -5.32 13.15 -28.05
N ASP A 45 -5.18 11.88 -28.43
CA ASP A 45 -5.25 10.77 -27.48
C ASP A 45 -4.20 10.90 -26.35
N SER A 46 -3.01 11.44 -26.65
CA SER A 46 -1.98 11.71 -25.63
C SER A 46 -2.45 12.75 -24.60
N ARG A 47 -3.09 13.83 -25.05
CA ARG A 47 -3.67 14.83 -24.14
C ARG A 47 -4.76 14.21 -23.28
N ILE A 48 -5.64 13.38 -23.86
CA ILE A 48 -6.71 12.73 -23.12
C ILE A 48 -6.15 11.81 -22.02
N ILE A 49 -5.12 11.02 -22.35
CA ILE A 49 -4.47 10.11 -21.40
C ILE A 49 -3.83 10.89 -20.25
N PHE A 50 -2.91 11.82 -20.52
CA PHE A 50 -2.12 12.46 -19.47
C PHE A 50 -2.85 13.57 -18.71
N ARG A 51 -3.84 14.24 -19.33
CA ARG A 51 -4.55 15.38 -18.74
C ARG A 51 -5.89 15.00 -18.11
N HIS A 52 -6.52 13.91 -18.56
CA HIS A 52 -7.85 13.51 -18.09
C HIS A 52 -7.84 12.13 -17.43
N ILE A 53 -7.43 11.08 -18.14
CA ILE A 53 -7.55 9.70 -17.63
C ILE A 53 -6.55 9.44 -16.50
N LEU A 54 -5.26 9.73 -16.70
CA LEU A 54 -4.20 9.43 -15.74
C LEU A 54 -4.45 10.14 -14.39
N PRO A 55 -4.71 11.46 -14.32
CA PRO A 55 -4.99 12.12 -13.05
C PRO A 55 -6.22 11.57 -12.33
N ASN A 56 -7.27 11.18 -13.06
CA ASN A 56 -8.48 10.60 -12.46
C ASN A 56 -8.22 9.21 -11.87
N VAL A 57 -7.50 8.35 -12.61
CA VAL A 57 -7.15 6.99 -12.15
C VAL A 57 -6.11 7.03 -11.01
N MET A 58 -5.26 8.06 -10.95
CA MET A 58 -4.31 8.26 -9.85
C MET A 58 -4.97 8.36 -8.47
N SER A 59 -6.18 8.94 -8.37
CA SER A 59 -6.90 9.00 -7.09
C SER A 59 -7.21 7.59 -6.54
N THR A 60 -7.52 6.66 -7.44
CA THR A 60 -7.72 5.24 -7.08
C THR A 60 -6.40 4.58 -6.65
N LEU A 61 -5.27 4.88 -7.30
CA LEU A 61 -3.95 4.40 -6.86
C LEU A 61 -3.63 4.86 -5.43
N VAL A 62 -3.83 6.13 -5.15
CA VAL A 62 -3.58 6.71 -3.83
C VAL A 62 -4.48 6.06 -2.78
N THR A 63 -5.72 5.73 -3.13
CA THR A 63 -6.66 5.02 -2.25
C THR A 63 -6.14 3.65 -1.81
N PHE A 64 -5.48 2.90 -2.70
CA PHE A 64 -4.95 1.56 -2.40
C PHE A 64 -3.56 1.55 -1.76
N MET A 65 -2.84 2.67 -1.81
CA MET A 65 -1.49 2.81 -1.27
C MET A 65 -1.37 2.39 0.21
N PRO A 66 -2.20 2.88 1.16
CA PRO A 66 -2.12 2.46 2.57
C PRO A 66 -2.18 0.95 2.75
N PHE A 67 -3.14 0.31 2.10
CA PHE A 67 -3.37 -1.14 2.21
C PHE A 67 -2.18 -1.94 1.68
N THR A 68 -1.54 -1.45 0.62
CA THR A 68 -0.34 -2.06 0.03
C THR A 68 0.86 -1.97 0.98
N ILE A 69 1.01 -0.85 1.70
CA ILE A 69 2.09 -0.70 2.68
C ILE A 69 1.84 -1.60 3.90
N VAL A 70 0.61 -1.62 4.42
CA VAL A 70 0.23 -2.48 5.55
C VAL A 70 0.44 -3.96 5.22
N SER A 71 0.05 -4.40 4.02
CA SER A 71 0.25 -5.78 3.58
C SER A 71 1.73 -6.13 3.46
N ALA A 72 2.56 -5.22 2.93
CA ALA A 72 4.00 -5.41 2.84
C ALA A 72 4.68 -5.52 4.22
N VAL A 73 4.37 -4.62 5.15
CA VAL A 73 4.91 -4.65 6.53
C VAL A 73 4.52 -5.95 7.24
N THR A 74 3.27 -6.36 7.10
CA THR A 74 2.76 -7.61 7.69
C THR A 74 3.50 -8.82 7.11
N ALA A 75 3.69 -8.87 5.79
CA ALA A 75 4.38 -9.96 5.12
C ALA A 75 5.84 -10.08 5.53
N ILE A 76 6.58 -8.96 5.61
CA ILE A 76 7.97 -8.94 6.07
C ILE A 76 8.06 -9.41 7.53
N THR A 77 7.17 -8.91 8.39
CA THR A 77 7.15 -9.28 9.81
C THR A 77 6.84 -10.77 10.00
N ALA A 78 5.93 -11.33 9.19
CA ALA A 78 5.63 -12.76 9.21
C ALA A 78 6.81 -13.62 8.74
N LEU A 79 7.50 -13.21 7.67
CA LEU A 79 8.71 -13.89 7.21
C LEU A 79 9.84 -13.84 8.26
N ASP A 80 10.02 -12.70 8.90
CA ASP A 80 10.97 -12.52 9.99
C ASP A 80 10.65 -13.47 11.15
N PHE A 81 9.39 -13.56 11.55
CA PHE A 81 8.94 -14.48 12.60
C PHE A 81 9.20 -15.95 12.25
N LEU A 82 9.04 -16.33 10.97
CA LEU A 82 9.33 -17.68 10.47
C LEU A 82 10.84 -17.98 10.36
N GLY A 83 11.72 -17.02 10.67
CA GLY A 83 13.18 -17.18 10.60
C GLY A 83 13.77 -16.94 9.21
N PHE A 84 12.98 -16.40 8.28
CA PHE A 84 13.45 -15.93 6.97
C PHE A 84 13.80 -14.44 6.97
N GLY A 85 13.94 -13.84 8.16
CA GLY A 85 14.24 -12.43 8.35
C GLY A 85 15.71 -12.07 8.48
N LEU A 86 15.97 -10.83 8.89
CA LEU A 86 17.33 -10.34 9.10
C LEU A 86 18.10 -11.25 10.09
N PRO A 87 19.36 -11.60 9.79
CA PRO A 87 20.15 -12.43 10.69
C PRO A 87 20.37 -11.72 12.03
N ALA A 88 20.34 -12.48 13.14
CA ALA A 88 20.78 -11.96 14.43
C ALA A 88 22.18 -11.32 14.28
N PRO A 89 22.47 -10.11 14.82
CA PRO A 89 21.87 -9.47 16.00
C PRO A 89 20.91 -8.29 15.70
N THR A 90 20.48 -8.08 14.46
CA THR A 90 19.62 -6.92 14.15
C THR A 90 18.21 -7.10 14.75
N PRO A 91 17.74 -6.19 15.61
CA PRO A 91 16.40 -6.30 16.18
C PRO A 91 15.36 -6.00 15.10
N SER A 92 14.59 -7.02 14.70
CA SER A 92 13.44 -6.87 13.83
C SER A 92 12.14 -7.20 14.57
N LEU A 93 11.01 -6.62 14.15
CA LEU A 93 9.73 -6.83 14.83
C LEU A 93 9.30 -8.31 14.82
N GLY A 94 9.55 -9.03 13.73
CA GLY A 94 9.22 -10.46 13.63
C GLY A 94 10.10 -11.34 14.51
N GLU A 95 11.39 -11.03 14.61
CA GLU A 95 12.32 -11.72 15.51
C GLU A 95 11.98 -11.43 16.99
N LEU A 96 11.58 -10.21 17.34
CA LEU A 96 11.11 -9.87 18.69
C LEU A 96 9.82 -10.64 19.06
N LEU A 97 8.88 -10.78 18.13
CA LEU A 97 7.70 -11.63 18.34
C LEU A 97 8.09 -13.10 18.56
N LYS A 98 9.06 -13.61 17.79
CA LYS A 98 9.55 -14.99 17.94
C LYS A 98 10.23 -15.21 19.29
N GLN A 99 11.11 -14.30 19.71
CA GLN A 99 11.75 -14.37 21.02
C GLN A 99 10.74 -14.24 22.15
N GLY A 100 9.77 -13.34 22.01
CA GLY A 100 8.72 -13.19 22.98
C GLY A 100 7.87 -14.46 23.12
N THR A 101 7.43 -15.06 22.00
CA THR A 101 6.61 -16.29 22.02
C THR A 101 7.37 -17.48 22.64
N ALA A 102 8.68 -17.58 22.41
CA ALA A 102 9.53 -18.57 23.06
C ALA A 102 9.69 -18.32 24.58
N ASN A 103 9.67 -17.06 25.02
CA ASN A 103 9.90 -16.66 26.42
C ASN A 103 8.63 -16.20 27.15
N LEU A 104 7.44 -16.63 26.72
CA LEU A 104 6.15 -16.19 27.29
C LEU A 104 6.07 -16.33 28.82
N ARG A 105 6.65 -17.40 29.37
CA ARG A 105 6.63 -17.67 30.82
C ARG A 105 7.64 -16.83 31.61
N THR A 106 8.76 -16.49 31.00
CA THR A 106 9.91 -15.88 31.68
C THR A 106 9.96 -14.37 31.46
N ALA A 107 9.52 -13.89 30.29
CA ALA A 107 9.63 -12.51 29.85
C ALA A 107 8.44 -12.07 28.95
N PRO A 108 7.20 -12.06 29.48
CA PRO A 108 6.00 -11.71 28.70
C PRO A 108 6.03 -10.27 28.13
N TRP A 109 6.77 -9.36 28.76
CA TRP A 109 6.92 -7.97 28.30
C TRP A 109 7.56 -7.85 26.91
N ILE A 110 8.31 -8.86 26.45
CA ILE A 110 8.91 -8.87 25.12
C ILE A 110 7.82 -9.03 24.05
N VAL A 111 6.89 -9.98 24.25
CA VAL A 111 5.74 -10.14 23.32
C VAL A 111 4.87 -8.91 23.34
N THR A 112 4.51 -8.43 24.53
CA THR A 112 3.58 -7.30 24.67
C THR A 112 4.14 -6.03 24.04
N SER A 113 5.44 -5.75 24.20
CA SER A 113 6.07 -4.59 23.56
C SER A 113 6.12 -4.74 22.05
N ALA A 114 6.56 -5.88 21.51
CA ALA A 114 6.60 -6.14 20.07
C ALA A 114 5.21 -6.04 19.42
N PHE A 115 4.18 -6.59 20.07
CA PHE A 115 2.80 -6.53 19.62
C PHE A 115 2.26 -5.09 19.62
N LEU A 116 2.42 -4.35 20.72
CA LEU A 116 1.97 -2.96 20.80
C LEU A 116 2.66 -2.07 19.78
N THR A 117 3.97 -2.23 19.57
CA THR A 117 4.70 -1.49 18.54
C THR A 117 4.16 -1.79 17.14
N LEU A 118 3.87 -3.05 16.83
CA LEU A 118 3.32 -3.44 15.54
C LEU A 118 1.92 -2.86 15.31
N VAL A 119 1.03 -2.95 16.31
CA VAL A 119 -0.32 -2.36 16.25
C VAL A 119 -0.25 -0.86 16.04
N LEU A 120 0.58 -0.15 16.81
CA LEU A 120 0.73 1.29 16.71
C LEU A 120 1.31 1.70 15.35
N LEU A 121 2.33 0.99 14.86
CA LEU A 121 2.92 1.23 13.55
C LEU A 121 1.91 1.06 12.42
N LEU A 122 1.17 -0.06 12.39
CA LEU A 122 0.18 -0.30 11.33
C LEU A 122 -0.98 0.72 11.39
N THR A 123 -1.39 1.11 12.60
CA THR A 123 -2.42 2.14 12.79
C THR A 123 -1.94 3.49 12.26
N LEU A 124 -0.72 3.92 12.60
CA LEU A 124 -0.15 5.17 12.10
C LEU A 124 -0.01 5.16 10.58
N VAL A 125 0.49 4.06 10.01
CA VAL A 125 0.61 3.91 8.54
C VAL A 125 -0.76 4.03 7.88
N THR A 126 -1.79 3.41 8.47
CA THR A 126 -3.16 3.49 7.94
C THR A 126 -3.69 4.92 7.99
N PHE A 127 -3.57 5.61 9.13
CA PHE A 127 -4.03 7.00 9.25
C PHE A 127 -3.27 7.96 8.33
N ILE A 128 -1.95 7.79 8.19
CA ILE A 128 -1.17 8.58 7.23
C ILE A 128 -1.69 8.34 5.81
N GLY A 129 -1.93 7.08 5.44
CA GLY A 129 -2.44 6.78 4.11
C GLY A 129 -3.87 7.25 3.88
N GLU A 130 -4.73 7.26 4.91
CA GLU A 130 -6.05 7.89 4.84
C GLU A 130 -5.93 9.41 4.67
N ALA A 131 -5.05 10.08 5.41
CA ALA A 131 -4.80 11.51 5.25
C ALA A 131 -4.27 11.86 3.84
N VAL A 132 -3.37 11.03 3.29
CA VAL A 132 -2.90 11.17 1.91
C VAL A 132 -4.06 10.96 0.94
N ARG A 133 -4.83 9.87 1.07
CA ARG A 133 -6.02 9.62 0.23
C ARG A 133 -6.98 10.80 0.26
N GLU A 134 -7.26 11.33 1.44
CA GLU A 134 -8.16 12.46 1.66
C GLU A 134 -7.65 13.73 0.96
N SER A 135 -6.33 13.96 0.92
CA SER A 135 -5.76 15.10 0.18
C SER A 135 -5.94 14.99 -1.34
N PHE A 136 -6.12 13.76 -1.85
CA PHE A 136 -6.37 13.46 -3.25
C PHE A 136 -7.87 13.28 -3.58
N ASP A 137 -8.77 13.42 -2.59
CA ASP A 137 -10.22 13.40 -2.84
C ASP A 137 -10.71 14.81 -3.25
N PRO A 138 -11.12 15.02 -4.52
CA PRO A 138 -11.57 16.32 -5.00
C PRO A 138 -12.94 16.74 -4.46
N LYS A 139 -13.70 15.85 -3.80
CA LYS A 139 -15.09 16.11 -3.37
C LYS A 139 -15.23 17.12 -2.23
N LYS A 140 -14.13 17.51 -1.57
CA LYS A 140 -14.16 18.51 -0.49
C LYS A 140 -14.68 19.89 -0.90
N PHE A 141 -14.74 20.20 -2.20
CA PHE A 141 -15.10 21.54 -2.68
C PHE A 141 -16.45 21.64 -3.43
N THR A 142 -17.23 20.56 -3.54
CA THR A 142 -18.58 20.64 -4.13
C THR A 142 -19.59 21.11 -3.10
N VAL A 143 -19.71 22.43 -2.95
CA VAL A 143 -20.84 23.07 -2.27
C VAL A 143 -22.06 22.90 -3.17
N TYR A 144 -23.03 22.08 -2.74
CA TYR A 144 -24.36 22.10 -3.34
C TYR A 144 -25.02 23.43 -2.98
N LYS A 145 -25.23 24.29 -3.99
CA LYS A 145 -26.17 25.41 -3.92
C LYS A 145 -27.48 24.99 -4.57
#